data_AF-A0A163DX78-F1
#
_entry.id   AF-A0A163DX78-F1
#
_cell.length_a   1.000
_cell.length_b   1.000
_cell.length_c   1.000
_cell.angle_alpha   90.00
_cell.angle_beta   90.00
_cell.angle_gamma   90.00
#
_symmetry.space_group_name_H-M   'P 1'
#
loop_
_entity.id
_entity.type
_entity.pdbx_description
1 polymer ?
#
loop_
_entity_poly.entity_id
_entity_poly.type
_entity_poly.pdbx_seq_one_letter_code
_entity_poly.pdbx_strand_id
1 'polypeptide(L)'
;MRLSSATNISLRTLADAALTCLSPSSEPAIPSPTDSISIVSARSVAPASTTKKALSNIYTDQSTDPSAEIVTKPRIKPEIEITSRSLPSLLQYVDHVLLRDTSSHNQPPHPGQKCVICNLQWDKASVPSTFLPLSSCNHWVHYRCLIWLATGDGPHRDKCYACNKPLYEWDGISALTLATRTSLPMSDSRAPTSTPNTHVAGTSDKDAYEQECMFIDNTIAHRFFDQLGKPAGFSDGSPDLVQCYDDVLNDLSSMGRPHSKWLRWSTSTGCLLFSMLVAIKMKRFLLEGHGRIVQTEAWTAWEDGCRSLQRRILENVHSE
;
A
#
# COMPACT_ATOMS: atom_id res chain seq x y z
N MET A 1 -4.95 2.10 -54.39
CA MET A 1 -4.55 3.03 -53.32
C MET A 1 -3.82 2.24 -52.23
N ARG A 2 -2.49 2.39 -52.13
CA ARG A 2 -1.68 1.80 -51.05
C ARG A 2 -1.70 2.79 -49.89
N LEU A 3 -2.30 2.41 -48.76
CA LEU A 3 -2.17 3.15 -47.51
C LEU A 3 -0.80 2.81 -46.91
N SER A 4 -0.07 3.88 -46.59
CA SER A 4 1.27 3.91 -46.04
C SER A 4 1.36 3.13 -44.73
N SER A 5 2.33 2.23 -44.66
CA SER A 5 2.77 1.55 -43.43
C SER A 5 3.51 2.56 -42.56
N ALA A 6 2.79 3.27 -41.70
CA ALA A 6 3.41 4.03 -40.62
C ALA A 6 4.16 3.07 -39.69
N THR A 7 5.44 3.33 -39.51
CA THR A 7 6.39 2.60 -38.65
C THR A 7 5.87 2.50 -37.21
N ASN A 8 5.51 1.29 -36.80
CA ASN A 8 5.31 0.93 -35.39
C ASN A 8 6.70 0.92 -34.71
N ILE A 9 7.18 2.08 -34.29
CA ILE A 9 8.35 2.17 -33.42
C ILE A 9 7.91 1.57 -32.07
N SER A 10 8.60 0.51 -31.64
CA SER A 10 8.35 -0.10 -30.34
C SER A 10 8.52 0.95 -29.24
N LEU A 11 7.55 1.05 -28.31
CA LEU A 11 7.63 1.94 -27.15
C LEU A 11 8.96 1.79 -26.40
N ARG A 12 9.53 0.58 -26.39
CA ARG A 12 10.86 0.30 -25.84
C ARG A 12 11.96 1.11 -26.55
N THR A 13 11.92 1.19 -27.88
CA THR A 13 12.88 1.95 -28.69
C THR A 13 12.77 3.45 -28.45
N LEU A 14 11.56 3.97 -28.19
CA LEU A 14 11.33 5.36 -27.79
C LEU A 14 11.90 5.66 -26.39
N ALA A 15 11.70 4.76 -25.42
CA ALA A 15 12.32 4.88 -24.10
C ALA A 15 13.85 4.86 -24.19
N ASP A 16 14.41 3.90 -24.92
CA ASP A 16 15.87 3.77 -25.05
C ASP A 16 16.49 4.99 -25.74
N ALA A 17 15.80 5.60 -26.71
CA ALA A 17 16.22 6.84 -27.35
C ALA A 17 16.17 8.03 -26.37
N ALA A 18 15.06 8.20 -25.64
CA ALA A 18 14.92 9.26 -24.63
C ALA A 18 15.97 9.14 -23.52
N LEU A 19 16.21 7.93 -23.01
CA LEU A 19 17.21 7.63 -21.99
C LEU A 19 18.67 7.73 -22.51
N THR A 20 18.87 7.77 -23.83
CA THR A 20 20.20 8.02 -24.43
C THR A 20 20.53 9.50 -24.46
N CYS A 21 19.53 10.37 -24.55
CA CYS A 21 19.70 11.82 -24.41
C CYS A 21 20.01 12.25 -22.97
N LEU A 22 19.72 11.41 -21.96
CA LEU A 22 20.02 11.65 -20.55
C LEU A 22 21.41 11.20 -20.11
N SER A 23 22.17 10.56 -21.00
CA SER A 23 23.58 10.27 -20.70
C SER A 23 24.34 11.59 -20.72
N PRO A 24 25.18 11.90 -19.71
CA PRO A 24 25.98 13.12 -19.72
C PRO A 24 26.75 13.14 -21.03
N SER A 25 26.46 14.14 -21.87
CA SER A 25 27.22 14.40 -23.09
C SER A 25 28.67 14.43 -22.68
N SER A 26 29.44 13.42 -23.09
CA SER A 26 30.88 13.43 -22.94
C SER A 26 31.37 14.74 -23.55
N GLU A 27 31.76 15.69 -22.70
CA GLU A 27 32.41 16.92 -23.13
C GLU A 27 33.54 16.52 -24.09
N PRO A 28 33.69 17.18 -25.24
CA PRO A 28 34.83 16.95 -26.10
C PRO A 28 36.09 17.21 -25.27
N ALA A 29 36.95 16.19 -25.18
CA ALA A 29 38.19 16.21 -24.42
C ALA A 29 39.00 17.46 -24.78
N ILE A 30 39.02 18.44 -23.88
CA ILE A 30 39.93 19.58 -23.93
C ILE A 30 41.29 19.05 -23.46
N PRO A 31 42.37 19.19 -24.24
CA PRO A 31 43.69 18.75 -23.82
C PRO A 31 44.20 19.61 -22.64
N SER A 32 44.60 18.94 -21.57
CA SER A 32 45.14 19.54 -20.34
C SER A 32 46.43 20.34 -20.59
N PRO A 33 46.58 21.49 -19.91
CA PRO A 33 47.86 21.96 -19.44
C PRO A 33 47.96 21.86 -17.91
N THR A 34 49.18 21.56 -17.50
CA THR A 34 49.71 21.35 -16.15
C THR A 34 49.60 22.54 -15.20
N ASP A 35 49.48 22.19 -13.91
CA ASP A 35 49.90 22.86 -12.68
C ASP A 35 49.51 24.32 -12.41
N SER A 36 48.73 24.55 -11.35
CA SER A 36 49.20 25.19 -10.11
C SER A 36 48.07 25.57 -9.15
N ILE A 37 48.39 25.48 -7.85
CA ILE A 37 47.59 25.75 -6.65
C ILE A 37 47.07 27.20 -6.58
N SER A 38 45.82 27.39 -6.13
CA SER A 38 45.43 28.49 -5.23
C SER A 38 44.06 28.31 -4.59
N ILE A 39 44.05 28.53 -3.27
CA ILE A 39 42.93 28.63 -2.34
C ILE A 39 42.27 30.00 -2.51
N VAL A 40 40.96 30.09 -2.77
CA VAL A 40 40.11 31.24 -2.38
C VAL A 40 38.68 30.79 -2.07
N SER A 41 38.16 31.43 -1.04
CA SER A 41 36.86 31.32 -0.39
C SER A 41 35.67 31.90 -1.18
N ALA A 42 34.47 31.53 -0.69
CA ALA A 42 33.16 32.17 -0.85
C ALA A 42 32.37 31.96 -2.15
N ARG A 43 31.26 31.22 -2.06
CA ARG A 43 29.92 31.80 -1.83
C ARG A 43 28.86 30.72 -1.76
N SER A 44 28.07 30.80 -0.70
CA SER A 44 26.75 30.20 -0.57
C SER A 44 25.85 30.73 -1.70
N VAL A 45 25.28 29.82 -2.48
CA VAL A 45 24.14 30.08 -3.36
C VAL A 45 23.11 29.01 -3.04
N ALA A 46 22.03 29.44 -2.41
CA ALA A 46 20.82 28.65 -2.24
C ALA A 46 20.12 28.45 -3.60
N PRO A 47 19.31 27.40 -3.71
CA PRO A 47 17.95 27.57 -4.21
C PRO A 47 16.96 26.96 -3.18
N ALA A 48 15.91 27.66 -2.73
CA ALA A 48 14.67 27.94 -3.46
C ALA A 48 14.14 26.66 -4.14
N SER A 49 12.98 26.10 -3.88
CA SER A 49 11.77 26.56 -3.21
C SER A 49 11.01 25.30 -2.78
N THR A 50 10.57 25.28 -1.52
CA THR A 50 9.78 24.20 -0.96
C THR A 50 8.35 24.31 -1.46
N THR A 51 7.99 23.59 -2.52
CA THR A 51 6.58 23.40 -2.89
C THR A 51 6.01 22.25 -2.05
N LYS A 52 5.74 22.51 -0.78
CA LYS A 52 4.80 21.69 0.01
C LYS A 52 3.38 22.00 -0.48
N LYS A 53 2.94 21.29 -1.53
CA LYS A 53 1.52 21.10 -1.87
C LYS A 53 1.28 19.59 -1.84
N ALA A 54 0.78 19.06 -0.73
CA ALA A 54 -0.64 18.89 -0.44
C ALA A 54 -1.18 17.56 -1.00
N LEU A 55 -0.85 16.48 -0.29
CA LEU A 55 -1.61 15.22 -0.27
C LEU A 55 -2.84 15.32 0.66
N SER A 56 -3.40 16.52 0.86
CA SER A 56 -4.39 16.82 1.92
C SER A 56 -5.82 17.07 1.42
N ASN A 57 -6.16 16.86 0.15
CA ASN A 57 -7.46 17.27 -0.38
C ASN A 57 -8.34 16.10 -0.85
N ILE A 58 -8.61 15.13 0.04
CA ILE A 58 -9.69 14.13 -0.19
C ILE A 58 -10.84 14.26 0.83
N TYR A 59 -10.76 15.18 1.81
CA TYR A 59 -11.90 15.49 2.68
C TYR A 59 -12.23 16.98 2.64
N THR A 60 -13.35 17.32 2.01
CA THR A 60 -13.98 18.63 2.15
C THR A 60 -15.46 18.39 2.39
N ASP A 61 -15.85 18.45 3.66
CA ASP A 61 -17.25 18.45 4.08
C ASP A 61 -17.71 19.90 4.25
N GLN A 62 -18.86 20.20 3.66
CA GLN A 62 -19.51 21.51 3.66
C GLN A 62 -20.25 21.74 4.99
N SER A 63 -20.13 22.92 5.60
CA SER A 63 -21.26 23.56 6.30
C SER A 63 -20.94 25.01 6.70
N THR A 64 -21.57 25.95 5.99
CA THR A 64 -22.00 27.31 6.40
C THR A 64 -23.13 27.16 7.44
N ASP A 65 -23.31 27.95 8.50
CA ASP A 65 -23.43 29.41 8.62
C ASP A 65 -23.56 29.77 10.14
N PRO A 66 -23.16 30.95 10.64
CA PRO A 66 -23.33 31.34 12.04
C PRO A 66 -24.51 32.31 12.22
N SER A 67 -25.49 31.94 13.05
CA SER A 67 -26.42 32.91 13.63
C SER A 67 -26.87 32.48 15.02
N ALA A 68 -26.73 33.43 15.94
CA ALA A 68 -26.85 33.26 17.37
C ALA A 68 -28.29 33.46 17.86
N GLU A 69 -28.72 32.59 18.78
CA GLU A 69 -29.77 32.91 19.76
C GLU A 69 -29.38 32.28 21.12
N ILE A 70 -29.25 33.14 22.13
CA ILE A 70 -28.93 32.78 23.51
C ILE A 70 -30.24 32.35 24.19
N VAL A 71 -30.45 31.05 24.33
CA VAL A 71 -31.54 30.46 25.13
C VAL A 71 -30.94 29.67 26.29
N THR A 72 -31.12 30.18 27.50
CA THR A 72 -30.72 29.56 28.77
C THR A 72 -31.56 28.31 29.06
N LYS A 73 -31.04 27.13 28.69
CA LYS A 73 -31.61 25.81 29.03
C LYS A 73 -30.96 25.21 30.29
N PRO A 74 -31.69 24.38 31.06
CA PRO A 74 -31.25 23.86 32.34
C PRO A 74 -30.13 22.83 32.20
N ARG A 75 -29.21 22.84 33.17
CA ARG A 75 -27.99 22.04 33.27
C ARG A 75 -28.32 20.54 33.46
N ILE A 76 -28.47 19.84 32.34
CA ILE A 76 -28.50 18.38 32.28
C ILE A 76 -27.08 17.87 32.56
N LYS A 77 -26.96 16.85 33.42
CA LYS A 77 -25.70 16.15 33.74
C LYS A 77 -24.99 15.76 32.43
N PRO A 78 -23.65 15.90 32.33
CA PRO A 78 -22.92 15.44 31.16
C PRO A 78 -23.06 13.91 31.10
N GLU A 79 -23.90 13.45 30.17
CA GLU A 79 -23.88 12.10 29.66
C GLU A 79 -22.48 11.94 29.05
N ILE A 80 -21.68 11.05 29.64
CA ILE A 80 -20.34 10.75 29.16
C ILE A 80 -20.55 10.17 27.77
N GLU A 81 -20.32 10.98 26.73
CA GLU A 81 -20.18 10.51 25.35
C GLU A 81 -19.09 9.43 25.37
N ILE A 82 -19.53 8.18 25.34
CA ILE A 82 -18.66 7.05 25.00
C ILE A 82 -18.34 7.29 23.53
N THR A 83 -17.27 8.04 23.28
CA THR A 83 -16.68 8.15 21.96
C THR A 83 -16.38 6.73 21.52
N SER A 84 -17.15 6.24 20.55
CA SER A 84 -16.98 4.91 19.99
C SER A 84 -15.57 4.86 19.42
N ARG A 85 -14.62 4.28 20.17
CA ARG A 85 -13.27 4.05 19.65
C ARG A 85 -13.42 3.19 18.39
N SER A 86 -12.96 3.71 17.26
CA SER A 86 -12.88 2.97 16.01
C SER A 86 -12.08 1.69 16.25
N LEU A 87 -12.48 0.60 15.59
CA LEU A 87 -11.72 -0.64 15.66
C LEU A 87 -10.34 -0.44 15.00
N PRO A 88 -9.27 -1.09 15.50
CA PRO A 88 -7.96 -1.01 14.85
C PRO A 88 -8.00 -1.70 13.48
N SER A 89 -7.06 -1.36 12.59
CA SER A 89 -6.88 -2.14 11.36
C SER A 89 -6.39 -3.56 11.67
N LEU A 90 -6.62 -4.51 10.77
CA LEU A 90 -6.14 -5.89 10.95
C LEU A 90 -4.63 -5.98 11.25
N LEU A 91 -3.79 -5.20 10.56
CA LEU A 91 -2.34 -5.17 10.84
C LEU A 91 -2.03 -4.57 12.21
N GLN A 92 -2.67 -3.46 12.58
CA GLN A 92 -2.48 -2.85 13.91
C GLN A 92 -2.90 -3.84 15.01
N TYR A 93 -4.03 -4.52 14.86
CA TYR A 93 -4.47 -5.53 15.82
C TYR A 93 -3.47 -6.68 15.96
N VAL A 94 -2.97 -7.20 14.83
CA VAL A 94 -2.03 -8.32 14.88
C VAL A 94 -0.66 -7.90 15.41
N ASP A 95 -0.05 -6.88 14.84
CA ASP A 95 1.35 -6.53 15.10
C ASP A 95 1.51 -5.73 16.40
N HIS A 96 0.56 -4.83 16.70
CA HIS A 96 0.63 -3.98 17.89
C HIS A 96 -0.17 -4.52 19.07
N VAL A 97 -1.37 -5.07 18.86
CA VAL A 97 -2.21 -5.52 19.99
C VAL A 97 -1.84 -6.95 20.42
N LEU A 98 -1.70 -7.89 19.49
CA LEU A 98 -1.47 -9.29 19.84
C LEU A 98 0.01 -9.64 20.01
N LEU A 99 0.88 -9.15 19.12
CA LEU A 99 2.27 -9.60 19.07
C LEU A 99 3.25 -8.73 19.88
N ARG A 100 2.81 -7.55 20.37
CA ARG A 100 3.66 -6.64 21.15
C ARG A 100 3.99 -7.17 22.54
N ASP A 101 3.00 -7.68 23.28
CA ASP A 101 3.21 -8.25 24.61
C ASP A 101 3.42 -9.77 24.54
N THR A 102 4.68 -10.18 24.53
CA THR A 102 5.08 -11.59 24.44
C THR A 102 4.95 -12.33 25.77
N SER A 103 4.73 -11.64 26.89
CA SER A 103 4.72 -12.27 28.22
C SER A 103 3.54 -13.23 28.40
N SER A 104 2.42 -12.97 27.72
CA SER A 104 1.22 -13.79 27.75
C SER A 104 1.21 -14.91 26.69
N HIS A 105 2.17 -14.93 25.76
CA HIS A 105 2.15 -15.89 24.65
C HIS A 105 2.38 -17.31 25.15
N ASN A 106 1.60 -18.27 24.64
CA ASN A 106 1.67 -19.68 25.01
C ASN A 106 1.45 -19.98 26.50
N GLN A 107 0.86 -19.03 27.26
CA GLN A 107 0.58 -19.19 28.69
C GLN A 107 -0.93 -19.04 28.97
N PRO A 108 -1.77 -19.96 28.47
CA PRO A 108 -3.20 -19.89 28.77
C PRO A 108 -3.45 -20.06 30.28
N PRO A 109 -4.49 -19.42 30.85
CA PRO A 109 -4.80 -19.51 32.29
C PRO A 109 -5.05 -20.95 32.77
N HIS A 110 -5.49 -21.82 31.87
CA HIS A 110 -5.71 -23.24 32.14
C HIS A 110 -4.95 -24.10 31.11
N PRO A 111 -4.22 -25.14 31.54
CA PRO A 111 -3.52 -26.04 30.62
C PRO A 111 -4.44 -26.72 29.59
N GLY A 112 -5.72 -26.88 29.95
CA GLY A 112 -6.75 -27.45 29.07
C GLY A 112 -7.32 -26.46 28.04
N GLN A 113 -6.89 -25.20 28.03
CA GLN A 113 -7.41 -24.19 27.11
C GLN A 113 -7.15 -24.59 25.65
N LYS A 114 -8.19 -24.49 24.83
CA LYS A 114 -8.14 -24.83 23.41
C LYS A 114 -8.30 -23.59 22.54
N CYS A 115 -7.71 -23.65 21.35
CA CYS A 115 -7.95 -22.69 20.29
C CYS A 115 -9.44 -22.70 19.92
N VAL A 116 -10.09 -21.53 19.92
CA VAL A 116 -11.52 -21.43 19.59
C VAL A 116 -11.84 -21.73 18.12
N ILE A 117 -10.82 -21.81 17.25
CA ILE A 117 -10.99 -22.10 15.80
C ILE A 117 -10.77 -23.59 15.52
N CYS A 118 -9.63 -24.17 15.91
CA CYS A 118 -9.30 -25.56 15.58
C CYS A 118 -9.59 -26.57 16.70
N ASN A 119 -10.02 -26.11 17.90
CA ASN A 119 -10.29 -26.94 19.07
C ASN A 119 -9.09 -27.82 19.53
N LEU A 120 -7.86 -27.41 19.18
CA LEU A 120 -6.62 -28.03 19.64
C LEU A 120 -5.99 -27.17 20.74
N GLN A 121 -5.27 -27.83 21.65
CA GLN A 121 -4.42 -27.15 22.64
C GLN A 121 -3.23 -26.48 21.96
N TRP A 122 -2.60 -25.55 22.69
CA TRP A 122 -1.52 -24.69 22.20
C TRP A 122 -0.30 -25.44 21.64
N ASP A 123 -0.04 -26.65 22.15
CA ASP A 123 1.09 -27.51 21.79
C ASP A 123 0.69 -28.65 20.83
N LYS A 124 -0.59 -28.73 20.42
CA LYS A 124 -1.12 -29.84 19.59
C LYS A 124 -1.43 -29.44 18.15
N ALA A 125 -1.20 -28.19 17.76
CA ALA A 125 -1.39 -27.77 16.37
C ALA A 125 -0.46 -28.54 15.43
N SER A 126 -0.98 -28.96 14.27
CA SER A 126 -0.19 -29.68 13.25
C SER A 126 0.97 -28.86 12.69
N VAL A 127 0.78 -27.54 12.62
CA VAL A 127 1.81 -26.56 12.32
C VAL A 127 1.99 -25.70 13.58
N PRO A 128 3.18 -25.71 14.22
CA PRO A 128 3.45 -24.89 15.39
C PRO A 128 3.17 -23.42 15.11
N SER A 129 2.50 -22.76 16.05
CA SER A 129 2.12 -21.35 15.93
C SER A 129 1.93 -20.75 17.31
N THR A 130 2.32 -19.49 17.50
CA THR A 130 2.13 -18.78 18.76
C THR A 130 0.67 -18.80 19.19
N PHE A 131 0.42 -19.20 20.42
CA PHE A 131 -0.90 -19.20 21.02
C PHE A 131 -1.15 -17.89 21.76
N LEU A 132 -2.17 -17.17 21.32
CA LEU A 132 -2.38 -15.75 21.65
C LEU A 132 -3.75 -15.55 22.32
N PRO A 133 -3.84 -14.73 23.38
CA PRO A 133 -5.10 -14.25 23.90
C PRO A 133 -5.68 -13.16 22.99
N LEU A 134 -6.91 -13.33 22.52
CA LEU A 134 -7.61 -12.29 21.77
C LEU A 134 -7.97 -11.12 22.69
N SER A 135 -7.46 -9.95 22.36
CA SER A 135 -7.75 -8.74 23.12
C SER A 135 -9.24 -8.40 23.08
N SER A 136 -9.73 -7.87 24.20
CA SER A 136 -11.11 -7.56 24.56
C SER A 136 -12.05 -8.74 24.90
N CYS A 137 -11.71 -10.01 24.60
CA CYS A 137 -12.57 -11.16 24.94
C CYS A 137 -11.86 -12.36 25.60
N ASN A 138 -10.52 -12.36 25.68
CA ASN A 138 -9.70 -13.38 26.35
C ASN A 138 -9.87 -14.82 25.83
N HIS A 139 -10.52 -15.02 24.69
CA HIS A 139 -10.50 -16.29 23.99
C HIS A 139 -9.12 -16.51 23.36
N TRP A 140 -8.65 -17.76 23.35
CA TRP A 140 -7.32 -18.07 22.85
C TRP A 140 -7.35 -18.65 21.44
N VAL A 141 -6.37 -18.28 20.63
CA VAL A 141 -6.23 -18.74 19.24
C VAL A 141 -4.77 -19.03 18.90
N HIS A 142 -4.54 -19.98 18.01
CA HIS A 142 -3.26 -20.04 17.32
C HIS A 142 -3.18 -18.88 16.32
N TYR A 143 -2.04 -18.18 16.27
CA TYR A 143 -1.80 -17.07 15.36
C TYR A 143 -2.13 -17.44 13.91
N ARG A 144 -1.67 -18.61 13.44
CA ARG A 144 -1.97 -19.10 12.08
C ARG A 144 -3.46 -19.38 11.86
N CYS A 145 -4.20 -19.80 12.88
CA CYS A 145 -5.66 -19.96 12.79
C CYS A 145 -6.38 -18.62 12.68
N LEU A 146 -5.92 -17.58 13.38
CA LEU A 146 -6.45 -16.23 13.25
C LEU A 146 -6.24 -15.69 11.83
N ILE A 147 -5.03 -15.84 11.27
CA ILE A 147 -4.75 -15.40 9.90
C ILE A 147 -5.58 -16.19 8.90
N TRP A 148 -5.67 -17.52 9.06
CA TRP A 148 -6.53 -18.36 8.22
C TRP A 148 -7.98 -17.87 8.21
N LEU A 149 -8.53 -17.53 9.39
CA LEU A 149 -9.89 -17.00 9.51
C LEU A 149 -10.03 -15.63 8.81
N ALA A 150 -9.06 -14.73 9.00
CA ALA A 150 -9.05 -13.42 8.36
C ALA A 150 -8.94 -13.48 6.83
N THR A 151 -8.34 -14.55 6.30
CA THR A 151 -8.17 -14.79 4.86
C THR A 151 -9.33 -15.53 4.20
N GLY A 152 -10.29 -16.02 4.99
CA GLY A 152 -11.46 -16.73 4.49
C GLY A 152 -12.62 -15.78 4.14
N ASP A 153 -13.60 -16.29 3.39
CA ASP A 153 -14.81 -15.54 3.03
C ASP A 153 -15.96 -15.66 4.06
N GLY A 154 -15.65 -16.16 5.25
CA GLY A 154 -16.62 -16.38 6.31
C GLY A 154 -17.07 -15.08 7.01
N PRO A 155 -18.23 -15.10 7.69
CA PRO A 155 -18.78 -13.95 8.41
C PRO A 155 -18.00 -13.57 9.68
N HIS A 156 -16.99 -14.37 10.05
CA HIS A 156 -16.16 -14.19 11.25
C HIS A 156 -14.75 -13.65 10.95
N ARG A 157 -14.46 -13.22 9.72
CA ARG A 157 -13.12 -12.77 9.30
C ARG A 157 -12.58 -11.55 10.06
N ASP A 158 -13.43 -10.85 10.79
CA ASP A 158 -13.15 -9.64 11.57
C ASP A 158 -13.56 -9.78 13.05
N LYS A 159 -13.95 -10.98 13.47
CA LYS A 159 -14.61 -11.24 14.77
C LYS A 159 -14.01 -12.45 15.48
N CYS A 160 -14.19 -12.48 16.80
CA CYS A 160 -13.92 -13.68 17.58
C CYS A 160 -14.89 -14.80 17.18
N TYR A 161 -14.37 -15.96 16.79
CA TYR A 161 -15.18 -17.11 16.38
C TYR A 161 -16.12 -17.64 17.48
N ALA A 162 -15.73 -17.51 18.76
CA ALA A 162 -16.53 -18.04 19.88
C ALA A 162 -17.66 -17.11 20.32
N CYS A 163 -17.40 -15.79 20.38
CA CYS A 163 -18.35 -14.82 20.98
C CYS A 163 -18.84 -13.74 20.01
N ASN A 164 -18.43 -13.78 18.74
CA ASN A 164 -18.79 -12.82 17.70
C ASN A 164 -18.41 -11.35 17.96
N LYS A 165 -17.60 -11.09 18.98
CA LYS A 165 -17.10 -9.74 19.28
C LYS A 165 -16.20 -9.25 18.13
N PRO A 166 -16.43 -8.06 17.55
CA PRO A 166 -15.53 -7.45 16.58
C PRO A 166 -14.13 -7.25 17.17
N LEU A 167 -13.10 -7.54 16.39
CA LEU A 167 -11.70 -7.45 16.82
C LEU A 167 -10.96 -6.32 16.10
N TYR A 168 -11.24 -6.12 14.82
CA TYR A 168 -10.56 -5.17 13.94
C TYR A 168 -11.43 -4.83 12.73
N GLU A 169 -11.05 -3.77 12.01
CA GLU A 169 -11.54 -3.51 10.66
C GLU A 169 -10.82 -4.39 9.65
N TRP A 170 -11.59 -5.08 8.81
CA TRP A 170 -11.04 -5.96 7.79
C TRP A 170 -10.86 -5.24 6.46
N ASP A 171 -9.71 -5.42 5.84
CA ASP A 171 -9.50 -5.14 4.43
C ASP A 171 -8.66 -6.24 3.75
N GLY A 172 -8.81 -6.32 2.43
CA GLY A 172 -8.23 -7.38 1.63
C GLY A 172 -6.71 -7.35 1.61
N ILE A 173 -6.13 -6.16 1.48
CA ILE A 173 -4.69 -6.00 1.34
C ILE A 173 -3.93 -6.27 2.64
N SER A 174 -4.51 -5.97 3.80
CA SER A 174 -3.96 -6.39 5.10
C SER A 174 -4.03 -7.91 5.26
N ALA A 175 -5.17 -8.52 4.88
CA ALA A 175 -5.33 -9.97 4.89
C ALA A 175 -4.34 -10.66 3.94
N LEU A 176 -4.12 -10.13 2.74
CA LEU A 176 -3.12 -10.59 1.79
C LEU A 176 -1.71 -10.50 2.39
N THR A 177 -1.37 -9.36 3.00
CA THR A 177 -0.06 -9.13 3.64
C THR A 177 0.21 -10.18 4.72
N LEU A 178 -0.77 -10.49 5.56
CA LEU A 178 -0.65 -11.51 6.60
C LEU A 178 -0.61 -12.93 6.04
N ALA A 179 -1.40 -13.22 5.00
CA ALA A 179 -1.37 -14.50 4.30
C ALA A 179 0.04 -14.77 3.73
N THR A 180 0.62 -13.78 3.05
CA THR A 180 1.99 -13.87 2.51
C THR A 180 3.02 -14.08 3.62
N ARG A 181 2.98 -13.29 4.71
CA ARG A 181 3.87 -13.44 5.87
C ARG A 181 3.82 -14.83 6.51
N THR A 182 2.66 -15.47 6.45
CA THR A 182 2.44 -16.79 7.06
C THR A 182 2.50 -17.92 6.04
N SER A 183 2.78 -17.67 4.77
CA SER A 183 2.70 -18.69 3.72
C SER A 183 1.35 -19.44 3.74
N LEU A 184 0.26 -18.72 3.98
CA LEU A 184 -1.09 -19.25 3.79
C LEU A 184 -1.52 -19.01 2.34
N PRO A 185 -2.11 -20.02 1.68
CA PRO A 185 -2.59 -19.85 0.32
C PRO A 185 -3.77 -18.88 0.28
N MET A 186 -3.90 -18.15 -0.83
CA MET A 186 -5.14 -17.43 -1.12
C MET A 186 -6.26 -18.45 -1.27
N SER A 187 -7.38 -18.21 -0.59
CA SER A 187 -8.58 -19.01 -0.79
C SER A 187 -9.09 -18.77 -2.21
N ASP A 188 -9.25 -19.85 -2.98
CA ASP A 188 -9.98 -19.82 -4.25
C ASP A 188 -11.45 -20.10 -3.96
N SER A 189 -12.22 -19.03 -3.78
CA SER A 189 -13.67 -19.15 -3.63
C SER A 189 -14.33 -19.37 -4.98
N ARG A 190 -14.04 -20.51 -5.60
CA ARG A 190 -14.92 -21.07 -6.62
C ARG A 190 -16.13 -21.65 -5.89
N ALA A 191 -16.99 -20.78 -5.37
CA ALA A 191 -18.32 -21.23 -4.98
C ALA A 191 -18.94 -21.83 -6.26
N PRO A 192 -19.36 -23.11 -6.26
CA PRO A 192 -20.12 -23.65 -7.37
C PRO A 192 -21.43 -22.86 -7.40
N THR A 193 -21.51 -21.86 -8.27
CA THR A 193 -22.76 -21.18 -8.55
C THR A 193 -23.68 -22.21 -9.20
N SER A 194 -24.59 -22.76 -8.39
CA SER A 194 -25.52 -23.84 -8.74
C SER A 194 -26.58 -23.43 -9.78
N THR A 195 -26.35 -22.38 -10.57
CA THR A 195 -27.24 -21.97 -11.66
C THR A 195 -27.00 -22.91 -12.85
N PRO A 196 -27.94 -23.81 -13.18
CA PRO A 196 -27.67 -24.92 -14.11
C PRO A 196 -27.42 -24.51 -15.57
N ASN A 197 -27.65 -23.25 -15.94
CA ASN A 197 -27.74 -22.83 -17.35
C ASN A 197 -26.81 -21.68 -17.75
N THR A 198 -25.84 -21.29 -16.90
CA THR A 198 -24.85 -20.28 -17.28
C THR A 198 -23.49 -20.65 -16.69
N HIS A 199 -22.76 -21.53 -17.39
CA HIS A 199 -21.36 -21.81 -17.11
C HIS A 199 -20.49 -20.60 -17.49
N VAL A 200 -20.63 -19.48 -16.79
CA VAL A 200 -19.54 -18.52 -16.70
C VAL A 200 -18.59 -19.11 -15.66
N ALA A 201 -17.48 -19.67 -16.11
CA ALA A 201 -16.41 -20.07 -15.21
C ALA A 201 -15.99 -18.83 -14.41
N GLY A 202 -16.34 -18.78 -13.12
CA GLY A 202 -15.94 -17.69 -12.25
C GLY A 202 -14.41 -17.59 -12.26
N THR A 203 -13.88 -16.39 -12.49
CA THR A 203 -12.45 -16.11 -12.36
C THR A 203 -12.01 -16.45 -10.94
N SER A 204 -10.93 -17.21 -10.76
CA SER A 204 -10.42 -17.49 -9.42
C SER A 204 -9.96 -16.20 -8.75
N ASP A 205 -9.91 -16.19 -7.42
CA ASP A 205 -9.42 -15.04 -6.67
C ASP A 205 -7.96 -14.71 -7.01
N LYS A 206 -7.18 -15.76 -7.30
CA LYS A 206 -5.83 -15.65 -7.84
C LYS A 206 -5.81 -14.97 -9.21
N ASP A 207 -6.63 -15.42 -10.16
CA ASP A 207 -6.69 -14.80 -11.50
C ASP A 207 -7.10 -13.33 -11.40
N ALA A 208 -8.07 -12.99 -10.54
CA ALA A 208 -8.50 -11.62 -10.33
C ALA A 208 -7.38 -10.74 -9.75
N TYR A 209 -6.61 -11.25 -8.78
CA TYR A 209 -5.41 -10.57 -8.27
C TYR A 209 -4.34 -10.37 -9.35
N GLU A 210 -4.06 -11.40 -10.15
CA GLU A 210 -3.05 -11.34 -11.21
C GLU A 210 -3.44 -10.36 -12.31
N GLN A 211 -4.71 -10.34 -12.71
CA GLN A 211 -5.25 -9.36 -13.66
C GLN A 211 -5.12 -7.93 -13.14
N GLU A 212 -5.40 -7.70 -11.86
CA GLU A 212 -5.24 -6.38 -11.24
C GLU A 212 -3.76 -5.95 -11.20
N CYS A 213 -2.85 -6.88 -10.91
CA CYS A 213 -1.41 -6.65 -10.96
C CYS A 213 -0.93 -6.27 -12.36
N MET A 214 -1.40 -6.98 -13.40
CA MET A 214 -1.11 -6.65 -14.79
C MET A 214 -1.65 -5.26 -15.16
N PHE A 215 -2.82 -4.91 -14.65
CA PHE A 215 -3.42 -3.60 -14.89
C PHE A 215 -2.58 -2.46 -14.28
N ILE A 216 -2.08 -2.65 -13.04
CA ILE A 216 -1.15 -1.72 -12.39
C ILE A 216 0.12 -1.58 -13.24
N ASP A 217 0.72 -2.69 -13.68
CA ASP A 217 1.94 -2.69 -14.51
C ASP A 217 1.73 -1.91 -15.83
N ASN A 218 0.60 -2.10 -16.50
CA ASN A 218 0.25 -1.38 -17.73
C ASN A 218 0.04 0.12 -17.48
N THR A 219 -0.59 0.49 -16.37
CA THR A 219 -0.83 1.90 -16.00
C THR A 219 0.49 2.60 -15.71
N ILE A 220 1.40 1.94 -14.99
CA ILE A 220 2.76 2.42 -14.74
C ILE A 220 3.49 2.66 -16.06
N ALA A 221 3.50 1.67 -16.96
CA ALA A 221 4.18 1.79 -18.25
C ALA A 221 3.63 2.98 -19.04
N HIS A 222 2.31 3.08 -19.19
CA HIS A 222 1.65 4.18 -19.90
C HIS A 222 2.06 5.55 -19.33
N ARG A 223 1.92 5.75 -18.01
CA ARG A 223 2.25 7.03 -17.37
C ARG A 223 3.73 7.37 -17.40
N PHE A 224 4.61 6.38 -17.31
CA PHE A 224 6.04 6.59 -17.46
C PHE A 224 6.38 7.15 -18.86
N PHE A 225 5.83 6.56 -19.92
CA PHE A 225 6.03 7.04 -21.28
C PHE A 225 5.42 8.42 -21.53
N ASP A 226 4.24 8.72 -20.97
CA ASP A 226 3.67 10.06 -20.99
C ASP A 226 4.61 11.10 -20.36
N GLN A 227 5.25 10.75 -19.24
CA GLN A 227 6.16 11.63 -18.50
C GLN A 227 7.47 11.87 -19.25
N LEU A 228 7.98 10.89 -20.00
CA LEU A 228 9.15 11.09 -20.89
C LEU A 228 8.90 12.12 -22.00
N GLY A 229 7.64 12.31 -22.41
CA GLY A 229 7.27 13.31 -23.41
C GLY A 229 7.11 14.74 -22.87
N LYS A 230 7.13 14.92 -21.54
CA LYS A 230 6.99 16.23 -20.89
C LYS A 230 8.37 16.89 -20.68
N PRO A 231 8.43 18.22 -20.53
CA PRO A 231 9.66 18.89 -20.14
C PRO A 231 10.21 18.30 -18.82
N ALA A 232 11.53 18.09 -18.77
CA ALA A 232 12.18 17.51 -17.59
C ALA A 232 11.92 18.36 -16.33
N GLY A 233 11.63 17.68 -15.22
CA GLY A 233 11.37 18.32 -13.92
C GLY A 233 12.64 18.54 -13.08
N PHE A 234 13.76 17.95 -13.49
CA PHE A 234 15.01 17.89 -12.74
C PHE A 234 16.20 18.42 -13.54
N SER A 235 17.29 18.76 -12.83
CA SER A 235 18.43 19.45 -13.44
C SER A 235 19.26 18.56 -14.37
N ASP A 236 19.23 17.25 -14.12
CA ASP A 236 19.86 16.20 -14.92
C ASP A 236 19.02 15.78 -16.15
N GLY A 237 17.89 16.46 -16.41
CA GLY A 237 16.98 16.16 -17.51
C GLY A 237 16.06 14.95 -17.26
N SER A 238 16.09 14.34 -16.07
CA SER A 238 15.26 13.17 -15.76
C SER A 238 13.75 13.50 -15.67
N PRO A 239 12.87 12.53 -15.99
CA PRO A 239 11.41 12.74 -15.91
C PRO A 239 10.95 12.83 -14.45
N ASP A 240 9.79 13.46 -14.20
CA ASP A 240 9.24 13.52 -12.85
C ASP A 240 8.59 12.19 -12.42
N LEU A 241 9.37 11.34 -11.75
CA LEU A 241 8.90 10.06 -11.24
C LEU A 241 7.92 10.17 -10.07
N VAL A 242 7.95 11.27 -9.31
CA VAL A 242 6.99 11.50 -8.22
C VAL A 242 5.63 11.80 -8.82
N GLN A 243 5.57 12.72 -9.79
CA GLN A 243 4.33 13.00 -10.51
C GLN A 243 3.85 11.77 -11.30
N CYS A 244 4.76 10.99 -11.91
CA CYS A 244 4.40 9.72 -12.56
C CYS A 244 3.67 8.77 -11.61
N TYR A 245 4.17 8.63 -10.38
CA TYR A 245 3.57 7.78 -9.36
C TYR A 245 2.17 8.28 -8.94
N ASP A 246 2.04 9.58 -8.70
CA ASP A 246 0.76 10.19 -8.34
C ASP A 246 -0.27 10.07 -9.47
N ASP A 247 0.15 10.26 -10.74
CA ASP A 247 -0.69 10.08 -11.92
C ASP A 247 -1.21 8.62 -12.02
N VAL A 248 -0.36 7.63 -11.73
CA VAL A 248 -0.76 6.21 -11.71
C VAL A 248 -1.82 5.96 -10.63
N LEU A 249 -1.64 6.47 -9.41
CA LEU A 249 -2.62 6.31 -8.33
C LEU A 249 -3.95 6.99 -8.67
N ASN A 250 -3.90 8.19 -9.23
CA ASN A 250 -5.08 8.94 -9.65
C ASN A 250 -5.86 8.20 -10.74
N ASP A 251 -5.16 7.63 -11.72
CA ASP A 251 -5.77 6.82 -12.77
C ASP A 251 -6.47 5.59 -12.20
N LEU A 252 -5.78 4.82 -11.37
CA LEU A 252 -6.36 3.63 -10.73
C LEU A 252 -7.62 4.00 -9.92
N SER A 253 -7.55 5.08 -9.14
CA SER A 253 -8.69 5.60 -8.37
C SER A 253 -9.85 6.03 -9.28
N SER A 254 -9.57 6.79 -10.35
CA SER A 254 -10.58 7.26 -11.30
C SER A 254 -11.31 6.11 -12.04
N MET A 255 -10.62 4.98 -12.20
CA MET A 255 -11.17 3.76 -12.79
C MET A 255 -11.91 2.88 -11.79
N GLY A 256 -12.02 3.29 -10.52
CA GLY A 256 -12.68 2.51 -9.46
C GLY A 256 -11.91 1.26 -9.04
N ARG A 257 -10.59 1.24 -9.24
CA ARG A 257 -9.74 0.07 -8.95
C ARG A 257 -9.11 0.15 -7.56
N PRO A 258 -8.77 -1.02 -6.98
CA PRO A 258 -8.78 -2.38 -7.52
C PRO A 258 -10.14 -3.07 -7.34
N HIS A 259 -10.44 -3.99 -8.27
CA HIS A 259 -11.62 -4.86 -8.16
C HIS A 259 -11.31 -6.14 -7.39
N SER A 260 -10.05 -6.61 -7.42
CA SER A 260 -9.63 -7.80 -6.67
C SER A 260 -9.92 -7.63 -5.18
N LYS A 261 -10.63 -8.59 -4.59
CA LYS A 261 -10.95 -8.57 -3.15
C LYS A 261 -9.71 -8.49 -2.27
N TRP A 262 -8.58 -9.06 -2.73
CA TRP A 262 -7.31 -9.11 -2.01
C TRP A 262 -6.52 -7.82 -2.06
N LEU A 263 -6.81 -6.94 -3.03
CA LEU A 263 -6.18 -5.62 -3.12
C LEU A 263 -7.10 -4.52 -2.63
N ARG A 264 -8.39 -4.79 -2.44
CA ARG A 264 -9.35 -3.84 -1.92
C ARG A 264 -8.97 -3.36 -0.53
N TRP A 265 -9.11 -2.07 -0.31
CA TRP A 265 -8.97 -1.45 1.01
C TRP A 265 -10.27 -0.74 1.43
N SER A 266 -10.44 -0.60 2.74
CA SER A 266 -11.45 0.24 3.37
C SER A 266 -10.89 1.03 4.55
N THR A 267 -9.64 0.79 4.94
CA THR A 267 -8.96 1.46 6.05
C THR A 267 -7.86 2.39 5.53
N SER A 268 -7.43 3.34 6.37
CA SER A 268 -6.27 4.19 6.10
C SER A 268 -4.99 3.36 5.90
N THR A 269 -4.79 2.32 6.73
CA THR A 269 -3.66 1.40 6.59
C THR A 269 -3.71 0.68 5.23
N GLY A 270 -4.87 0.18 4.82
CA GLY A 270 -5.04 -0.49 3.54
C GLY A 270 -4.72 0.40 2.34
N CYS A 271 -5.13 1.68 2.37
CA CYS A 271 -4.79 2.65 1.32
C CYS A 271 -3.26 2.85 1.21
N LEU A 272 -2.56 2.95 2.35
CA LEU A 272 -1.09 3.08 2.37
C LEU A 272 -0.40 1.81 1.85
N LEU A 273 -0.89 0.62 2.22
CA LEU A 273 -0.36 -0.65 1.72
C LEU A 273 -0.54 -0.78 0.20
N PHE A 274 -1.68 -0.35 -0.33
CA PHE A 274 -1.92 -0.39 -1.77
C PHE A 274 -1.00 0.56 -2.52
N SER A 275 -0.86 1.78 -2.00
CA SER A 275 0.10 2.76 -2.50
C SER A 275 1.52 2.18 -2.53
N MET A 276 1.90 1.43 -1.50
CA MET A 276 3.21 0.77 -1.43
C MET A 276 3.34 -0.37 -2.44
N LEU A 277 2.29 -1.15 -2.69
CA LEU A 277 2.28 -2.16 -3.74
C LEU A 277 2.56 -1.54 -5.12
N VAL A 278 1.88 -0.43 -5.45
CA VAL A 278 2.11 0.31 -6.69
C VAL A 278 3.55 0.82 -6.76
N ALA A 279 4.10 1.33 -5.65
CA ALA A 279 5.49 1.78 -5.59
C ALA A 279 6.48 0.61 -5.84
N ILE A 280 6.25 -0.56 -5.26
CA ILE A 280 7.08 -1.76 -5.48
C ILE A 280 7.02 -2.20 -6.95
N LYS A 281 5.81 -2.21 -7.54
CA LYS A 281 5.58 -2.52 -8.96
C LYS A 281 6.34 -1.55 -9.87
N MET A 282 6.24 -0.25 -9.58
CA MET A 282 6.95 0.80 -10.32
C MET A 282 8.46 0.67 -10.15
N LYS A 283 8.96 0.37 -8.95
CA LYS A 283 10.38 0.08 -8.70
C LYS A 283 10.89 -1.00 -9.64
N ARG A 284 10.15 -2.11 -9.69
CA ARG A 284 10.51 -3.28 -10.49
C ARG A 284 10.52 -2.95 -11.98
N PHE A 285 9.48 -2.28 -12.46
CA PHE A 285 9.39 -1.81 -13.84
C PHE A 285 10.61 -0.96 -14.24
N LEU A 286 10.98 0.01 -13.40
CA LEU A 286 12.11 0.90 -13.66
C LEU A 286 13.46 0.17 -13.61
N LEU A 287 13.67 -0.72 -12.64
CA LEU A 287 14.92 -1.49 -12.50
C LEU A 287 15.12 -2.49 -13.64
N GLU A 288 14.07 -3.19 -14.06
CA GLU A 288 14.15 -4.23 -15.10
C GLU A 288 14.18 -3.65 -16.52
N GLY A 289 13.47 -2.54 -16.76
CA GLY A 289 13.31 -1.95 -18.10
C GLY A 289 14.14 -0.69 -18.38
N HIS A 290 14.50 0.07 -17.34
CA HIS A 290 14.97 1.45 -17.48
C HIS A 290 16.14 1.79 -16.53
N GLY A 291 17.11 0.88 -16.39
CA GLY A 291 18.17 0.96 -15.37
C GLY A 291 19.00 2.26 -15.34
N ARG A 292 19.05 3.04 -16.42
CA ARG A 292 19.70 4.37 -16.43
C ARG A 292 19.05 5.36 -15.47
N ILE A 293 17.78 5.16 -15.11
CA ILE A 293 17.05 6.08 -14.24
C ILE A 293 17.52 6.02 -12.78
N VAL A 294 18.12 4.91 -12.34
CA VAL A 294 18.48 4.62 -10.94
C VAL A 294 19.50 5.61 -10.36
N GLN A 295 20.24 6.31 -11.22
CA GLN A 295 21.28 7.27 -10.82
C GLN A 295 20.84 8.73 -10.99
N THR A 296 19.55 8.97 -11.23
CA THR A 296 19.00 10.32 -11.47
C THR A 296 18.49 11.00 -10.20
N GLU A 297 18.33 12.31 -10.29
CA GLU A 297 17.65 13.12 -9.26
C GLU A 297 16.21 12.64 -9.06
N ALA A 298 15.49 12.36 -10.16
CA ALA A 298 14.11 11.87 -10.10
C ALA A 298 13.97 10.56 -9.32
N TRP A 299 14.90 9.61 -9.53
CA TRP A 299 14.92 8.36 -8.78
C TRP A 299 15.13 8.60 -7.29
N THR A 300 16.09 9.46 -6.94
CA THR A 300 16.36 9.81 -5.55
C THR A 300 15.13 10.41 -4.87
N ALA A 301 14.47 11.38 -5.52
CA ALA A 301 13.26 12.02 -5.01
C ALA A 301 12.10 11.03 -4.83
N TRP A 302 11.90 10.13 -5.80
CA TRP A 302 10.87 9.10 -5.72
C TRP A 302 11.16 8.06 -4.63
N GLU A 303 12.41 7.63 -4.46
CA GLU A 303 12.79 6.73 -3.36
C GLU A 303 12.59 7.38 -1.99
N ASP A 304 12.86 8.68 -1.84
CA ASP A 304 12.55 9.43 -0.62
C ASP A 304 11.04 9.43 -0.32
N GLY A 305 10.21 9.61 -1.34
CA GLY A 305 8.77 9.44 -1.26
C GLY A 305 8.36 8.05 -0.75
N CYS A 306 8.99 7.00 -1.29
CA CYS A 306 8.75 5.62 -0.87
C CYS A 306 9.16 5.37 0.59
N ARG A 307 10.30 5.91 1.03
CA ARG A 307 10.74 5.86 2.44
C ARG A 307 9.73 6.57 3.36
N SER A 308 9.21 7.72 2.93
CA SER A 308 8.18 8.45 3.68
C SER A 308 6.87 7.66 3.78
N LEU A 309 6.46 6.99 2.69
CA LEU A 309 5.26 6.13 2.70
C LEU A 309 5.44 4.96 3.66
N GLN A 310 6.60 4.30 3.66
CA GLN A 310 6.91 3.22 4.59
C GLN A 310 6.82 3.69 6.05
N ARG A 311 7.35 4.88 6.37
CA ARG A 311 7.24 5.46 7.72
C ARG A 311 5.79 5.64 8.15
N ARG A 312 4.93 6.18 7.27
CA ARG A 312 3.49 6.37 7.54
C ARG A 312 2.74 5.05 7.79
N ILE A 313 3.13 3.99 7.08
CA ILE A 313 2.59 2.63 7.33
C ILE A 313 2.95 2.19 8.75
N LEU A 314 4.23 2.31 9.13
CA LEU A 314 4.68 1.94 10.47
C LEU A 314 4.01 2.77 11.56
N GLU A 315 3.83 4.07 11.35
CA GLU A 315 3.10 4.96 12.27
C GLU A 315 1.64 4.52 12.42
N ASN A 316 0.95 4.16 11.33
CA ASN A 316 -0.44 3.66 11.39
C ASN A 316 -0.55 2.28 12.08
N VAL A 317 0.41 1.39 11.85
CA VAL A 317 0.39 0.05 12.44
C VAL A 317 0.73 0.11 13.94
N HIS A 318 1.52 1.10 14.37
CA HIS A 318 1.96 1.22 15.76
C HIS A 318 1.27 2.34 16.56
N SER A 319 0.31 3.07 15.98
CA SER A 319 -0.45 4.10 16.70
C SER A 319 -1.25 3.48 17.85
N GLU A 320 -1.28 4.19 18.99
CA GLU A 320 -1.97 3.81 20.22
C GLU A 320 -3.48 4.12 20.20
#